data_AF-A0A2V1P8J6-F1
#
_entry.id   AF-A0A2V1P8J6-F1
#
_cell.length_a   1.000
_cell.length_b   1.000
_cell.length_c   1.000
_cell.angle_alpha   90.00
_cell.angle_beta   90.00
_cell.angle_gamma   90.00
#
_symmetry.space_group_name_H-M   'P 1'
#
loop_
_entity.id
_entity.type
_entity.pdbx_description
1 polymer ?
#
loop_
_entity_poly.entity_id
_entity_poly.type
_entity_poly.pdbx_seq_one_letter_code
_entity_poly.pdbx_strand_id
1 'polypeptide(L)' 'MSKIYPPSSETVSRAHVDASRYEEMYAASVSDPEGFWAEHGRRVDW' A
#
# COMPACT_ATOMS: atom_id res chain seq x y z
N MET A 1 4.39 -23.02 14.69
CA MET A 1 3.62 -22.16 13.76
C MET A 1 3.48 -20.79 14.39
N SER A 2 3.86 -19.73 13.66
CA SER A 2 3.65 -18.35 14.12
C SER A 2 2.15 -18.06 14.24
N LYS A 3 1.72 -17.40 15.33
CA LYS A 3 0.34 -16.91 15.43
C LYS A 3 0.19 -15.69 14.52
N ILE A 4 -0.80 -15.74 13.63
CA ILE A 4 -1.19 -14.61 12.79
C ILE A 4 -2.30 -13.85 13.51
N TYR A 5 -2.15 -12.53 13.62
CA TYR A 5 -3.13 -11.64 14.22
C TYR A 5 -3.72 -10.76 13.12
N PRO A 6 -4.98 -10.99 12.72
CA PRO A 6 -5.61 -10.13 11.73
C PRO A 6 -5.83 -8.72 12.33
N PRO A 7 -5.85 -7.67 11.50
CA PRO A 7 -6.26 -6.34 11.94
C PRO A 7 -7.70 -6.36 12.45
N SER A 8 -8.01 -5.46 13.38
CA SER A 8 -9.38 -5.28 13.86
C SER A 8 -10.29 -4.75 12.75
N SER A 9 -11.60 -4.97 12.89
CA SER A 9 -12.59 -4.43 11.95
C SER A 9 -12.53 -2.90 11.82
N GLU A 10 -12.24 -2.20 12.93
CA GLU A 10 -12.05 -0.75 12.93
C GLU A 10 -10.87 -0.34 12.04
N THR A 11 -9.72 -1.00 12.17
CA THR A 11 -8.56 -0.75 11.31
C THR A 11 -8.87 -1.04 9.85
N VAL A 12 -9.52 -2.17 9.56
CA VAL A 12 -9.90 -2.54 8.19
C VAL A 12 -10.81 -1.49 7.55
N SER A 13 -11.75 -0.93 8.32
CA SER A 13 -12.70 0.09 7.80
C SER A 13 -12.05 1.41 7.42
N ARG A 14 -10.87 1.72 7.97
CA ARG A 14 -10.16 3.00 7.76
C ARG A 14 -8.88 2.85 6.94
N ALA A 15 -8.53 1.62 6.57
CA ALA A 15 -7.32 1.33 5.81
C ALA A 15 -7.41 1.94 4.41
N HIS A 16 -6.32 2.53 3.94
CA HIS A 16 -6.24 3.10 2.58
C HIS A 16 -6.06 2.03 1.49
N VAL A 17 -5.64 0.83 1.89
CA VAL A 17 -5.38 -0.31 1.03
C VAL A 17 -5.78 -1.60 1.73
N ASP A 18 -6.15 -2.61 0.95
CA ASP A 18 -6.29 -4.00 1.39
C ASP A 18 -5.08 -4.84 0.91
N ALA A 19 -5.15 -6.16 1.13
CA ALA A 19 -4.07 -7.06 0.76
C ALA A 19 -3.80 -7.07 -0.76
N SER A 20 -4.85 -7.16 -1.58
CA SER A 20 -4.72 -7.20 -3.04
C SER A 20 -4.13 -5.91 -3.58
N ARG A 21 -4.64 -4.76 -3.12
CA ARG A 21 -4.13 -3.46 -3.52
C ARG A 21 -2.68 -3.24 -3.05
N TYR A 22 -2.31 -3.75 -1.89
CA TYR A 22 -0.91 -3.73 -1.43
C TYR A 22 -0.01 -4.51 -2.38
N GLU A 23 -0.40 -5.74 -2.78
CA GLU A 23 0.38 -6.55 -3.72
C GLU A 23 0.56 -5.85 -5.07
N GLU A 24 -0.49 -5.26 -5.62
CA GLU A 24 -0.45 -4.49 -6.86
C GLU A 24 0.47 -3.26 -6.76
N MET A 25 0.30 -2.44 -5.72
CA MET A 25 1.12 -1.26 -5.50
C MET A 25 2.59 -1.63 -5.26
N TYR A 26 2.85 -2.71 -4.52
CA TYR A 26 4.21 -3.18 -4.28
C TYR A 26 4.87 -3.64 -5.58
N ALA A 27 4.17 -4.45 -6.39
CA ALA A 27 4.68 -4.90 -7.68
C ALA A 27 5.00 -3.70 -8.60
N ALA A 28 4.11 -2.70 -8.66
CA ALA A 28 4.35 -1.47 -9.42
C ALA A 28 5.56 -0.70 -8.89
N SER A 29 5.69 -0.54 -7.57
CA SER A 29 6.80 0.19 -6.93
C SER A 29 8.19 -0.39 -7.22
N VAL A 30 8.25 -1.70 -7.52
CA VAL A 30 9.49 -2.42 -7.83
C VAL A 30 9.74 -2.51 -9.34
N SER A 31 8.69 -2.72 -10.14
CA SER A 31 8.83 -2.90 -11.59
C SER A 31 8.94 -1.60 -12.39
N ASP A 32 8.29 -0.52 -11.92
CA ASP A 32 8.39 0.83 -12.48
C ASP A 32 8.51 1.87 -11.34
N PRO A 33 9.69 1.94 -10.69
CA PRO A 33 9.89 2.79 -9.53
C PRO A 33 9.75 4.28 -9.88
N GLU A 34 10.22 4.71 -11.05
CA GLU A 34 10.15 6.12 -11.46
C GLU A 34 8.70 6.56 -11.68
N GLY A 35 7.91 5.78 -12.42
CA GLY A 35 6.49 6.08 -12.64
C GLY A 35 5.68 6.07 -11.34
N PHE A 36 5.87 5.05 -10.52
CA PHE A 36 5.15 4.90 -9.24
C PHE A 36 5.46 6.05 -8.27
N TRP A 37 6.73 6.35 -8.02
CA TRP A 37 7.10 7.37 -7.05
C TRP A 37 6.89 8.79 -7.59
N ALA A 38 6.98 9.03 -8.90
CA ALA A 38 6.58 10.30 -9.50
C ALA A 38 5.07 10.56 -9.31
N GLU A 39 4.22 9.53 -9.46
CA GLU A 39 2.79 9.66 -9.21
C GLU A 39 2.52 10.09 -7.76
N HIS A 40 3.08 9.35 -6.80
CA HIS A 40 2.86 9.57 -5.38
C HIS A 40 3.56 10.81 -4.82
N GLY A 41 4.64 11.27 -5.44
CA GLY A 41 5.36 12.50 -5.07
C GLY A 41 4.55 13.77 -5.30
N ARG A 42 3.53 13.74 -6.16
CA ARG A 42 2.64 14.89 -6.46
C ARG A 42 1.76 15.33 -5.29
N ARG A 43 1.68 14.55 -4.21
CA ARG A 43 0.89 14.89 -3.01
C ARG A 43 1.59 15.88 -2.08
N VAL A 44 2.85 16.21 -2.35
CA VAL A 44 3.67 17.13 -1.56
C VAL A 44 3.78 18.43 -2.33
N ASP A 45 3.52 19.55 -1.65
CA ASP A 45 3.94 20.86 -2.12
C ASP A 45 5.43 20.99 -1.82
N TRP A 46 6.22 21.11 -2.89
CA TRP A 46 7.67 21.21 -2.86
C TRP A 46 8.14 22.66 -2.69
#